data_AF-A0A0C9T5C8-F1
#
_entry.id   AF-A0A0C9T5C8-F1
#
_cell.length_a   1.000
_cell.length_b   1.000
_cell.length_c   1.000
_cell.angle_alpha   90.00
_cell.angle_beta   90.00
_cell.angle_gamma   90.00
#
_symmetry.space_group_name_H-M   'P 1'
#
loop_
_entity.id
_entity.type
_entity.pdbx_description
1 polymer ?
#
loop_
_entity_poly.entity_id
_entity_poly.type
_entity_poly.pdbx_seq_one_letter_code
_entity_poly.pdbx_strand_id
1 'polypeptide(L)'
;NIILFGEVGVGKSSVINLIAGKPVAAVSSGVSGCTMSTTHYTFPVRGRQFHIWDTAGLEEPELGVNGYLSAIEKSLDLIKQLFGQGGVDLLLFCMRGNRVTATTQSNYRLFYEVLCGSQVPIALVVTHLEREPVMEDWWTRNVKSLDKYGIKSAGHACVTAIP
;
A
#
# COMPACT_ATOMS: atom_id res chain seq x y z
N ASN A 1 -13.89 -4.04 -2.15
CA ASN A 1 -13.01 -3.36 -1.19
C ASN A 1 -11.56 -3.70 -1.45
N ILE A 2 -10.73 -2.68 -1.66
CA ILE A 2 -9.29 -2.78 -1.82
C ILE A 2 -8.65 -2.07 -0.63
N ILE A 3 -7.70 -2.70 0.06
CA ILE A 3 -6.93 -2.05 1.12
C ILE A 3 -5.58 -1.62 0.53
N LEU A 4 -5.28 -0.33 0.58
CA LEU A 4 -3.98 0.23 0.22
C LEU A 4 -3.15 0.40 1.48
N PHE A 5 -2.03 -0.32 1.56
CA PHE A 5 -1.16 -0.30 2.74
C PHE A 5 0.33 -0.27 2.34
N GLY A 6 1.20 0.03 3.31
CA GLY A 6 2.63 0.15 3.10
C GLY A 6 3.28 1.14 4.08
N GLU A 7 4.60 1.24 4.06
CA GLU A 7 5.36 2.09 4.98
C GLU A 7 4.96 3.58 4.85
N VAL A 8 5.30 4.39 5.85
CA VAL A 8 5.16 5.85 5.74
C VAL A 8 6.05 6.37 4.61
N GLY A 9 5.55 7.36 3.86
CA GLY A 9 6.33 8.01 2.80
C GLY A 9 6.55 7.18 1.53
N VAL A 10 5.99 5.98 1.41
CA VAL A 10 6.08 5.17 0.18
C VAL A 10 5.20 5.69 -0.96
N GLY A 11 4.37 6.70 -0.73
CA GLY A 11 3.55 7.33 -1.78
C GLY A 11 2.12 6.81 -1.92
N LYS A 12 1.53 6.21 -0.88
CA LYS A 12 0.12 5.73 -0.90
C LYS A 12 -0.87 6.80 -1.36
N SER A 13 -0.86 7.98 -0.74
CA SER A 13 -1.73 9.11 -1.14
C SER A 13 -1.49 9.56 -2.58
N SER A 14 -0.24 9.53 -3.05
CA SER A 14 0.08 9.83 -4.46
C SER A 14 -0.49 8.78 -5.41
N VAL A 15 -0.47 7.49 -5.03
CA VAL A 15 -1.13 6.42 -5.79
C VAL A 15 -2.64 6.64 -5.86
N ILE A 16 -3.28 7.08 -4.76
CA ILE A 16 -4.70 7.45 -4.77
C ILE A 16 -4.96 8.58 -5.78
N ASN A 17 -4.14 9.63 -5.76
CA ASN A 17 -4.27 10.76 -6.69
C ASN A 17 -4.06 10.34 -8.15
N LEU A 18 -3.11 9.43 -8.40
CA LEU A 18 -2.85 8.87 -9.72
C LEU A 18 -4.07 8.08 -10.24
N ILE A 19 -4.64 7.21 -9.40
CA ILE A 19 -5.87 6.45 -9.72
C ILE A 19 -7.05 7.41 -9.97
N ALA A 20 -7.14 8.49 -9.20
CA ALA A 20 -8.19 9.50 -9.34
C ALA A 20 -8.03 10.38 -10.59
N GLY A 21 -6.83 10.48 -11.14
CA GLY A 21 -6.47 11.46 -12.17
C GLY A 21 -6.52 12.92 -11.70
N LYS A 22 -6.67 13.16 -10.39
CA LYS A 22 -6.74 14.48 -9.77
C LYS A 22 -6.40 14.43 -8.28
N PRO A 23 -5.98 15.54 -7.65
CA PRO A 23 -5.70 15.57 -6.22
C PRO A 23 -6.97 15.39 -5.37
N VAL A 24 -7.12 14.24 -4.72
CA VAL A 24 -8.21 13.91 -3.77
C VAL A 24 -7.69 13.46 -2.41
N ALA A 25 -6.45 12.98 -2.34
CA ALA A 25 -5.76 12.61 -1.12
C ALA A 25 -4.69 13.65 -0.78
N ALA A 26 -4.60 13.99 0.50
CA ALA A 26 -3.56 14.86 1.01
C ALA A 26 -2.20 14.17 0.89
N VAL A 27 -1.25 14.84 0.25
CA VAL A 27 0.15 14.41 0.17
C VAL A 27 0.97 15.38 1.01
N SER A 28 1.67 14.87 2.03
CA SER A 28 2.63 15.68 2.79
C SER A 28 4.05 15.31 2.38
N SER A 29 4.86 16.34 2.14
CA SER A 29 6.32 16.23 2.04
C SER A 29 7.03 16.51 3.38
N GLY A 30 6.27 16.81 4.44
CA GLY A 30 6.79 17.16 5.77
C GLY A 30 6.73 16.00 6.77
N VAL A 31 7.66 16.06 7.73
CA VAL A 31 7.90 15.15 8.87
C VAL A 31 6.59 14.78 9.60
N SER A 32 5.67 15.73 9.78
CA SER A 32 4.42 15.55 10.54
C SER A 32 3.17 15.13 9.76
N GLY A 33 3.24 14.98 8.43
CA GLY A 33 2.03 14.83 7.60
C GLY A 33 1.73 13.39 7.18
N CYS A 34 1.70 12.49 8.13
CA CYS A 34 1.32 11.11 7.87
C CYS A 34 -0.21 10.96 7.89
N THR A 35 -0.74 10.09 7.03
CA THR A 35 -2.15 9.69 7.07
C THR A 35 -2.39 8.98 8.41
N MET A 36 -2.91 9.69 9.42
CA MET A 36 -3.11 9.14 10.78
C MET A 36 -4.36 8.24 10.89
N SER A 37 -5.21 8.24 9.87
CA SER A 37 -6.52 7.57 9.86
C SER A 37 -6.82 6.95 8.51
N THR A 38 -7.50 5.81 8.51
CA THR A 38 -7.99 5.21 7.26
C THR A 38 -8.93 6.15 6.53
N THR A 39 -8.68 6.40 5.24
CA THR A 39 -9.56 7.22 4.38
C THR A 39 -10.16 6.36 3.28
N HIS A 40 -11.46 6.53 3.03
CA HIS A 40 -12.20 5.80 2.01
C HIS A 40 -12.34 6.62 0.73
N TYR A 41 -12.05 5.99 -0.40
CA TYR A 41 -12.20 6.57 -1.73
C TYR A 41 -13.03 5.63 -2.61
N THR A 42 -13.90 6.21 -3.44
CA THR A 42 -14.74 5.45 -4.38
C THR A 42 -14.42 5.86 -5.82
N PHE A 43 -14.09 4.87 -6.66
CA PHE A 43 -13.68 5.06 -8.05
C PHE A 43 -14.58 4.28 -9.00
N PRO A 44 -15.20 4.93 -10.01
CA PRO A 44 -15.90 4.23 -11.07
C PRO A 44 -14.89 3.69 -12.09
N VAL A 45 -14.86 2.37 -12.28
CA VAL A 45 -14.02 1.72 -13.31
C VAL A 45 -14.89 0.78 -14.13
N ARG A 46 -15.01 1.05 -15.43
CA ARG A 46 -15.79 0.24 -16.39
C ARG A 46 -17.21 -0.11 -15.88
N GLY A 47 -17.89 0.87 -15.29
CA GLY A 47 -19.26 0.71 -14.76
C GLY A 47 -19.37 -0.01 -13.42
N ARG A 48 -18.26 -0.32 -12.74
CA ARG A 48 -18.24 -0.88 -11.38
C ARG A 48 -17.63 0.12 -10.40
N GLN A 49 -18.13 0.13 -9.16
CA GLN A 49 -17.59 0.95 -8.09
C GLN A 49 -16.49 0.17 -7.36
N PHE A 50 -15.30 0.74 -7.32
CA PHE A 50 -14.18 0.23 -6.53
C PHE A 50 -14.01 1.12 -5.30
N HIS A 51 -13.92 0.49 -4.14
CA HIS A 51 -13.66 1.16 -2.88
C HIS A 51 -12.22 0.91 -2.46
N ILE A 52 -11.41 1.97 -2.38
CA ILE A 52 -10.03 1.89 -1.87
C ILE A 52 -10.00 2.51 -0.47
N TRP A 53 -9.44 1.76 0.47
CA TRP A 53 -9.22 2.17 1.85
C TRP A 53 -7.73 2.45 2.03
N ASP A 54 -7.35 3.72 2.04
CA ASP A 54 -5.97 4.18 2.27
C ASP A 54 -5.67 4.15 3.76
N THR A 55 -4.75 3.27 4.18
CA THR A 55 -4.43 3.08 5.60
C THR A 55 -3.33 4.03 6.06
N ALA A 56 -3.24 4.19 7.38
CA ALA A 56 -2.04 4.77 7.96
C ALA A 56 -0.79 3.99 7.54
N GLY A 57 0.34 4.70 7.42
CA GLY A 57 1.61 4.06 7.14
C GLY A 57 2.06 3.21 8.32
N LEU A 58 2.61 2.04 8.03
CA LEU A 58 3.24 1.20 9.03
C LEU A 58 4.68 1.70 9.20
N GLU A 59 5.04 2.13 10.41
CA GLU A 59 6.30 2.78 10.79
C GLU A 59 6.25 4.31 10.69
N GLU A 60 5.73 4.97 11.73
CA GLU A 60 5.99 6.39 11.99
C GLU A 60 7.22 6.51 12.90
N PRO A 61 8.39 6.94 12.39
CA PRO A 61 9.61 7.04 13.18
C PRO A 61 9.48 7.94 14.41
N GLU A 62 8.60 8.94 14.35
CA GLU A 62 8.35 9.92 15.40
C GLU A 62 7.52 9.39 16.57
N LEU A 63 6.66 8.39 16.34
CA LEU A 63 5.77 7.83 17.36
C LEU A 63 6.33 6.57 18.05
N GLY A 64 7.47 6.06 17.56
CA GLY A 64 8.08 4.83 18.07
C GLY A 64 7.16 3.61 18.00
N VAL A 65 7.41 2.62 18.87
CA VAL A 65 6.66 1.34 18.89
C VAL A 65 5.16 1.55 19.08
N ASN A 66 4.75 2.57 19.82
CA ASN A 66 3.33 2.86 20.08
C ASN A 66 2.58 3.29 18.82
N GLY A 67 3.21 4.07 17.94
CA GLY A 67 2.62 4.44 16.65
C GLY A 67 2.42 3.24 15.73
N TYR A 68 3.42 2.35 15.69
CA TYR A 68 3.33 1.11 14.92
C TYR A 68 2.19 0.21 15.40
N LEU A 69 2.06 -0.01 16.72
CA LEU A 69 0.96 -0.79 17.28
C LEU A 69 -0.41 -0.18 16.96
N SER A 70 -0.57 1.14 17.11
CA SER A 70 -1.83 1.82 16.77
C SER A 70 -2.21 1.66 15.29
N ALA A 71 -1.24 1.71 14.38
CA ALA A 71 -1.48 1.49 12.96
C ALA A 71 -1.94 0.04 12.67
N ILE A 72 -1.38 -0.94 13.38
CA ILE A 72 -1.81 -2.34 13.29
C ILE A 72 -3.23 -2.51 13.81
N GLU A 73 -3.55 -1.96 14.98
CA GLU A 73 -4.90 -2.01 15.57
C GLU A 73 -5.96 -1.43 14.62
N LYS A 74 -5.69 -0.24 14.06
CA LYS A 74 -6.58 0.38 13.06
C LYS A 74 -6.75 -0.48 11.81
N SER A 75 -5.70 -1.15 11.37
CA SER A 75 -5.74 -2.04 10.20
C SER A 75 -6.56 -3.31 10.48
N LEU A 76 -6.41 -3.88 11.68
CA LEU A 76 -7.21 -4.99 12.17
C LEU A 76 -8.71 -4.62 12.23
N ASP A 77 -9.02 -3.44 12.78
CA ASP A 77 -10.40 -2.97 12.90
C ASP A 77 -11.04 -2.73 11.53
N LEU A 78 -10.29 -2.15 10.59
CA LEU A 78 -10.73 -2.00 9.21
C LEU A 78 -11.06 -3.35 8.57
N ILE A 79 -10.17 -4.33 8.68
CA ILE A 79 -10.38 -5.66 8.09
C ILE A 79 -11.62 -6.33 8.68
N LYS A 80 -11.82 -6.26 10.01
CA LYS A 80 -13.02 -6.78 10.68
C LYS A 80 -14.29 -6.09 10.19
N GLN A 81 -14.26 -4.76 10.08
CA GLN A 81 -15.39 -3.99 9.56
C GLN A 81 -15.75 -4.43 8.14
N LEU A 82 -14.76 -4.60 7.26
CA LEU A 82 -14.97 -4.99 5.87
C LEU A 82 -15.45 -6.43 5.73
N PHE A 83 -15.03 -7.33 6.62
CA PHE A 83 -15.53 -8.71 6.64
C PHE A 83 -17.06 -8.77 6.76
N GLY A 84 -17.66 -7.88 7.56
CA GLY A 84 -19.11 -7.73 7.67
C GLY A 84 -19.80 -7.11 6.45
N GLN A 85 -19.05 -6.61 5.47
CA GLN A 85 -19.52 -5.87 4.29
C GLN A 85 -19.10 -6.51 2.96
N GLY A 86 -18.90 -7.83 2.96
CA GLY A 86 -18.49 -8.59 1.77
C GLY A 86 -16.99 -8.87 1.67
N GLY A 87 -16.20 -8.45 2.67
CA GLY A 87 -14.78 -8.75 2.78
C GLY A 87 -13.86 -7.81 2.01
N VAL A 88 -12.59 -8.22 1.95
CA VAL A 88 -11.54 -7.55 1.19
C VAL A 88 -11.29 -8.34 -0.08
N ASP A 89 -11.36 -7.69 -1.24
CA ASP A 89 -11.18 -8.32 -2.55
C ASP A 89 -9.71 -8.32 -3.00
N LEU A 90 -8.94 -7.34 -2.55
CA LEU A 90 -7.55 -7.13 -2.94
C LEU A 90 -6.78 -6.38 -1.86
N LEU A 91 -5.58 -6.86 -1.58
CA LEU A 91 -4.55 -6.11 -0.88
C LEU A 91 -3.67 -5.40 -1.92
N LEU A 92 -3.54 -4.08 -1.81
CA LEU A 92 -2.67 -3.28 -2.68
C LEU A 92 -1.48 -2.80 -1.84
N PHE A 93 -0.35 -3.48 -1.97
CA PHE A 93 0.85 -3.18 -1.19
C PHE A 93 1.72 -2.16 -1.93
N CYS A 94 1.82 -0.96 -1.37
CA CYS A 94 2.64 0.11 -1.89
C CYS A 94 4.04 0.04 -1.27
N MET A 95 5.07 -0.01 -2.11
CA MET A 95 6.47 -0.05 -1.68
C MET A 95 7.35 0.79 -2.61
N ARG A 96 8.52 1.21 -2.11
CA ARG A 96 9.52 1.94 -2.90
C ARG A 96 10.36 0.96 -3.71
N GLY A 97 10.75 1.35 -4.92
CA GLY A 97 11.62 0.55 -5.78
C GLY A 97 13.10 0.50 -5.36
N ASN A 98 13.52 1.27 -4.36
CA ASN A 98 14.94 1.37 -4.03
C ASN A 98 15.51 0.12 -3.32
N ARG A 99 14.94 -0.28 -2.17
CA ARG A 99 15.43 -1.38 -1.35
C ARG A 99 14.27 -2.05 -0.62
N VAL A 100 14.24 -3.38 -0.68
CA VAL A 100 13.41 -4.21 0.20
C VAL A 100 14.06 -4.25 1.58
N THR A 101 13.40 -3.71 2.59
CA THR A 101 13.89 -3.71 3.98
C THR A 101 13.31 -4.89 4.76
N ALA A 102 13.78 -5.08 5.99
CA ALA A 102 13.13 -6.00 6.92
C ALA A 102 11.71 -5.53 7.28
N THR A 103 11.51 -4.20 7.40
CA THR A 103 10.18 -3.62 7.62
C THR A 103 9.23 -3.92 6.47
N THR A 104 9.68 -3.78 5.21
CA THR A 104 8.89 -4.13 4.01
C THR A 104 8.39 -5.57 4.09
N GLN A 105 9.28 -6.50 4.44
CA GLN A 105 8.94 -7.93 4.58
C GLN A 105 7.97 -8.19 5.74
N SER A 106 8.22 -7.58 6.90
CA SER A 106 7.34 -7.70 8.08
C SER A 106 5.94 -7.17 7.80
N ASN A 107 5.83 -6.01 7.15
CA ASN A 107 4.56 -5.40 6.76
C ASN A 107 3.79 -6.25 5.75
N TYR A 108 4.50 -6.80 4.76
CA TYR A 108 3.91 -7.76 3.82
C TYR A 108 3.32 -8.97 4.56
N ARG A 109 4.12 -9.65 5.39
CA ARG A 109 3.68 -10.84 6.13
C ARG A 109 2.53 -10.52 7.08
N LEU A 110 2.59 -9.39 7.78
CA LEU A 110 1.53 -8.95 8.66
C LEU A 110 0.21 -8.89 7.88
N PHE A 111 0.12 -8.12 6.81
CA PHE A 111 -1.15 -7.94 6.11
C PHE A 111 -1.59 -9.20 5.37
N TYR A 112 -0.69 -9.79 4.58
CA TYR A 112 -1.04 -10.90 3.72
C TYR A 112 -1.27 -12.18 4.52
N GLU A 113 -0.33 -12.57 5.38
CA GLU A 113 -0.35 -13.86 6.06
C GLU A 113 -1.12 -13.80 7.38
N VAL A 114 -0.87 -12.78 8.21
CA VAL A 114 -1.43 -12.72 9.57
C VAL A 114 -2.84 -12.15 9.59
N LEU A 115 -3.05 -10.97 9.01
CA LEU A 115 -4.33 -10.26 9.08
C LEU A 115 -5.37 -10.86 8.12
N CYS A 116 -4.95 -11.26 6.92
CA CYS A 116 -5.83 -11.79 5.88
C CYS A 116 -5.68 -13.31 5.62
N GLY A 117 -4.87 -14.02 6.41
CA GLY A 117 -4.78 -15.49 6.35
C GLY A 117 -4.33 -16.05 5.00
N SER A 118 -3.61 -15.27 4.18
CA SER A 118 -3.21 -15.58 2.80
C SER A 118 -4.38 -15.83 1.82
N GLN A 119 -5.60 -15.41 2.16
CA GLN A 119 -6.79 -15.68 1.34
C GLN A 119 -7.12 -14.59 0.33
N VAL A 120 -6.68 -13.35 0.61
CA VAL A 120 -6.95 -12.19 -0.24
C VAL A 120 -5.78 -12.04 -1.22
N PRO A 121 -6.02 -11.91 -2.55
CA PRO A 121 -4.93 -11.67 -3.49
C PRO A 121 -4.20 -10.36 -3.12
N ILE A 122 -2.90 -10.34 -3.36
CA ILE A 122 -2.05 -9.16 -3.10
C ILE A 122 -1.39 -8.70 -4.39
N ALA A 123 -1.56 -7.42 -4.71
CA ALA A 123 -0.89 -6.75 -5.83
C ALA A 123 0.12 -5.73 -5.30
N LEU A 124 1.17 -5.46 -6.07
CA LEU A 124 2.23 -4.53 -5.69
C LEU A 124 2.13 -3.22 -6.48
N VAL A 125 2.27 -2.09 -5.81
CA VAL A 125 2.51 -0.80 -6.46
C VAL A 125 3.91 -0.35 -6.07
N VAL A 126 4.80 -0.33 -7.07
CA VAL A 126 6.19 0.06 -6.89
C VAL A 126 6.32 1.52 -7.29
N THR A 127 6.60 2.37 -6.30
CA THR A 127 6.78 3.81 -6.47
C THR A 127 8.26 4.18 -6.45
N HIS A 128 8.55 5.48 -6.59
CA HIS A 128 9.92 6.03 -6.57
C HIS A 128 10.79 5.55 -7.74
N LEU A 129 10.18 5.42 -8.92
CA LEU A 129 10.82 4.95 -10.15
C LEU A 129 11.13 6.10 -11.12
N GLU A 130 11.15 7.35 -10.65
CA GLU A 130 11.42 8.55 -11.48
C GLU A 130 12.80 8.57 -12.15
N ARG A 131 13.72 7.71 -11.70
CA ARG A 131 15.05 7.56 -12.29
C ARG A 131 15.14 6.40 -13.28
N GLU A 132 14.08 5.61 -13.43
CA GLU A 132 14.02 4.52 -14.40
C GLU A 132 13.66 5.07 -15.78
N PRO A 133 14.45 4.80 -16.83
CA PRO A 133 14.09 5.18 -18.20
C PRO A 133 12.77 4.55 -18.65
N VAL A 134 12.54 3.30 -18.23
CA VAL A 134 11.30 2.56 -18.40
C VAL A 134 10.95 1.94 -17.06
N MET A 135 9.89 2.40 -16.41
CA MET A 135 9.53 1.98 -15.05
C MET A 135 9.35 0.46 -14.91
N GLU A 136 8.80 -0.17 -15.95
CA GLU A 136 8.51 -1.61 -15.97
C GLU A 136 9.79 -2.48 -15.99
N ASP A 137 10.92 -1.95 -16.44
CA ASP A 137 12.21 -2.65 -16.40
C ASP A 137 12.67 -2.90 -14.96
N TRP A 138 12.19 -2.09 -14.00
CA TRP A 138 12.42 -2.34 -12.59
C TRP A 138 11.82 -3.69 -12.16
N TRP A 139 10.57 -3.96 -12.54
CA TRP A 139 9.90 -5.20 -12.16
C TRP A 139 10.65 -6.41 -12.71
N THR A 140 10.96 -6.38 -14.01
CA THR A 140 11.66 -7.48 -14.70
C THR A 140 12.98 -7.83 -14.03
N ARG A 141 13.74 -6.82 -13.56
CA ARG A 141 15.02 -7.04 -12.87
C ARG A 141 14.86 -7.55 -11.42
N ASN A 142 13.78 -7.17 -10.73
CA ASN A 142 13.67 -7.34 -9.28
C ASN A 142 12.69 -8.42 -8.81
N VAL A 143 11.76 -8.89 -9.66
CA VAL A 143 10.73 -9.87 -9.26
C VAL A 143 11.31 -11.14 -8.63
N LYS A 144 12.37 -11.70 -9.21
CA LYS A 144 13.05 -12.89 -8.65
C LYS A 144 13.67 -12.64 -7.27
N SER A 145 14.07 -11.41 -6.99
CA SER A 145 14.59 -11.03 -5.68
C SER A 145 13.46 -10.84 -4.66
N LEU A 146 12.32 -10.27 -5.08
CA LEU A 146 11.12 -10.19 -4.25
C LEU A 146 10.64 -11.58 -3.82
N ASP A 147 10.62 -12.54 -4.75
CA ASP A 147 10.29 -13.94 -4.46
C ASP A 147 11.21 -14.54 -3.39
N LYS A 148 12.52 -14.25 -3.45
CA LYS A 148 13.49 -14.70 -2.43
C LYS A 148 13.25 -14.09 -1.04
N TYR A 149 12.66 -12.89 -0.98
CA TYR A 149 12.23 -12.26 0.27
C TYR A 149 10.85 -12.75 0.73
N GLY A 150 10.22 -13.68 -0.01
CA GLY A 150 8.89 -14.20 0.29
C GLY A 150 7.76 -13.23 -0.08
N ILE A 151 8.06 -12.16 -0.82
CA ILE A 151 7.05 -11.21 -1.30
C ILE A 151 6.50 -11.73 -2.62
N LYS A 152 5.24 -12.17 -2.60
CA LYS A 152 4.52 -12.63 -3.79
C LYS A 152 3.58 -11.55 -4.30
N SER A 153 3.13 -11.71 -5.53
CA SER A 153 2.22 -10.79 -6.17
C SER A 153 1.30 -11.49 -7.16
N ALA A 154 0.02 -11.14 -7.13
CA ALA A 154 -0.98 -11.47 -8.15
C ALA A 154 -0.94 -10.51 -9.35
N GLY A 155 -0.22 -9.39 -9.23
CA GLY A 155 -0.08 -8.37 -10.27
C GLY A 155 0.62 -7.13 -9.73
N HIS A 156 1.24 -6.35 -10.59
CA HIS A 156 2.04 -5.20 -10.17
C HIS A 156 1.79 -3.98 -11.06
N ALA A 157 2.18 -2.82 -10.54
CA ALA A 157 2.28 -1.58 -11.29
C ALA A 157 3.56 -0.84 -10.88
N CYS A 158 4.36 -0.47 -11.86
CA CYS A 158 5.55 0.37 -11.69
C CYS A 158 5.20 1.81 -12.05
N VAL A 159 5.24 2.72 -11.08
CA VAL A 159 4.72 4.09 -11.24
C VAL A 159 5.67 5.16 -10.68
N THR A 160 5.57 6.36 -11.23
CA THR A 160 6.04 7.59 -10.60
C THR A 160 4.89 8.22 -9.83
N ALA A 161 5.15 8.55 -8.56
CA ALA A 161 4.16 9.21 -7.70
C ALA A 161 4.38 10.74 -7.64
N ILE A 162 5.21 11.26 -8.56
CA ILE A 162 5.44 12.67 -8.83
C ILE A 162 4.51 13.04 -10.00
N PRO A 163 3.71 14.11 -9.89
CA PRO A 163 2.83 14.58 -10.96
C PRO A 163 3.60 15.00 -12.22
#